data_AF-A0A960T887-F1
#
_entry.id   AF-A0A960T887-F1
#
_cell.length_a   1.000
_cell.length_b   1.000
_cell.length_c   1.000
_cell.angle_alpha   90.00
_cell.angle_beta   90.00
_cell.angle_gamma   90.00
#
_symmetry.space_group_name_H-M   'P 1'
#
loop_
_entity.id
_entity.type
_entity.pdbx_description
1 polymer ?
#
loop_
_entity_poly.entity_id
_entity_poly.type
_entity_poly.pdbx_seq_one_letter_code
_entity_poly.pdbx_strand_id
1 'polypeptide(L)'
;NNTYLIVDAAAGVQSSNSQSQSIANWGAGPNAPDWITGISSSGLSSITAGAFIRAVADHYSTTPVAQLTTAYDGAQRYFYNVGLLIDSNKSYVASSSMWGSSNGYDVADSNSCDWKSTMESYRSTAAGAANYRSFTAPGDLHVLTTGSRFFETTGSDSVVLSDWINLMLAGSGSWTSENCTSCSPPVTAQSSPSTLSCP
;
A
#
# COMPACT_ATOMS: atom_id res chain seq x y z
N ASN A 1 -9.91 24.94 11.43
CA ASN A 1 -8.72 24.09 11.19
C ASN A 1 -9.12 22.96 10.27
N ASN A 2 -8.49 22.88 9.09
CA ASN A 2 -8.69 21.77 8.18
C ASN A 2 -7.64 20.69 8.51
N THR A 3 -8.09 19.46 8.67
CA THR A 3 -7.23 18.30 8.88
C THR A 3 -7.28 17.44 7.63
N TYR A 4 -6.11 16.97 7.19
CA TYR A 4 -5.91 16.12 6.02
C TYR A 4 -5.09 14.90 6.47
N LEU A 5 -5.41 13.73 5.94
CA LEU A 5 -4.65 12.51 6.18
C LEU A 5 -3.98 12.07 4.87
N ILE A 6 -2.66 11.96 4.87
CA ILE A 6 -1.90 11.36 3.77
C ILE A 6 -1.24 10.10 4.34
N VAL A 7 -1.50 8.96 3.72
CA VAL A 7 -0.84 7.69 4.02
C VAL A 7 0.01 7.29 2.81
N ASP A 8 1.33 7.34 2.96
CA ASP A 8 2.29 7.05 1.91
C ASP A 8 2.87 5.65 2.05
N ALA A 9 2.95 4.93 0.93
CA ALA A 9 3.39 3.54 0.83
C ALA A 9 2.64 2.54 1.74
N ALA A 10 1.46 2.94 2.22
CA ALA A 10 0.63 2.16 3.15
C ALA A 10 -0.33 1.21 2.41
N ALA A 11 0.15 0.54 1.36
CA ALA A 11 -0.66 -0.33 0.50
C ALA A 11 -0.37 -1.82 0.84
N GLY A 12 -0.52 -2.15 2.12
CA GLY A 12 -0.10 -3.43 2.69
C GLY A 12 -1.07 -4.55 2.38
N VAL A 13 -0.52 -5.70 1.97
CA VAL A 13 -1.24 -6.98 1.91
C VAL A 13 -0.52 -7.93 2.85
N GLN A 14 -1.29 -8.57 3.74
CA GLN A 14 -0.78 -9.54 4.69
C GLN A 14 -1.51 -10.85 4.46
N SER A 15 -0.81 -11.96 4.64
CA SER A 15 -1.45 -13.26 4.71
C SER A 15 -2.04 -13.48 6.10
N SER A 16 -3.04 -14.37 6.22
CA SER A 16 -3.85 -14.47 7.45
C SER A 16 -3.04 -14.81 8.71
N ASN A 17 -2.04 -15.70 8.59
CA ASN A 17 -1.24 -16.12 9.72
C ASN A 17 -0.10 -15.12 10.01
N SER A 18 0.52 -14.52 8.98
CA SER A 18 1.46 -13.40 9.17
C SER A 18 0.82 -12.21 9.88
N GLN A 19 -0.43 -11.86 9.54
CA GLN A 19 -1.20 -10.80 10.18
C GLN A 19 -1.44 -11.11 11.67
N SER A 20 -1.93 -12.32 11.96
CA SER A 20 -2.21 -12.76 13.33
C SER A 20 -0.96 -12.74 14.22
N GLN A 21 0.17 -13.24 13.71
CA GLN A 21 1.44 -13.21 14.44
C GLN A 21 1.95 -11.77 14.63
N SER A 22 1.81 -10.92 13.61
CA SER A 22 2.26 -9.53 13.69
C SER A 22 1.52 -8.75 14.76
N ILE A 23 0.21 -8.97 14.93
CA ILE A 23 -0.59 -8.32 15.99
C ILE A 23 -0.03 -8.61 17.38
N ALA A 24 0.32 -9.88 17.64
CA ALA A 24 0.90 -10.29 18.91
C ALA A 24 2.32 -9.76 19.10
N ASN A 25 3.18 -9.88 18.08
CA ASN A 25 4.60 -9.50 18.17
C ASN A 25 4.81 -7.99 18.32
N TRP A 26 3.96 -7.18 17.68
CA TRP A 26 4.08 -5.72 17.66
C TRP A 26 3.12 -5.01 18.61
N GLY A 27 2.33 -5.76 19.40
CA GLY A 27 1.37 -5.18 20.33
C GLY A 27 0.30 -4.33 19.64
N ALA A 28 -0.15 -4.71 18.43
CA ALA A 28 -1.11 -3.93 17.67
C ALA A 28 -2.51 -3.95 18.31
N GLY A 29 -2.87 -5.04 19.00
CA GLY A 29 -4.18 -5.21 19.65
C GLY A 29 -4.52 -4.08 20.63
N PRO A 30 -3.69 -3.82 21.67
CA PRO A 30 -3.93 -2.72 22.61
C PRO A 30 -3.91 -1.31 21.99
N ASN A 31 -3.35 -1.16 20.80
CA ASN A 31 -3.24 0.12 20.08
C ASN A 31 -4.30 0.26 18.97
N ALA A 32 -5.23 -0.69 18.87
CA ALA A 32 -6.31 -0.64 17.90
C ALA A 32 -7.26 0.53 18.22
N PRO A 33 -7.71 1.31 17.22
CA PRO A 33 -8.64 2.41 17.43
C PRO A 33 -10.08 1.90 17.56
N ASP A 34 -10.37 1.18 18.65
CA ASP A 34 -11.67 0.49 18.88
C ASP A 34 -12.86 1.46 19.02
N TRP A 35 -12.62 2.77 19.09
CA TRP A 35 -13.65 3.81 19.02
C TRP A 35 -14.15 4.08 17.60
N ILE A 36 -13.46 3.57 16.57
CA ILE A 36 -13.86 3.69 15.16
C ILE A 36 -14.73 2.48 14.80
N THR A 37 -15.99 2.73 14.45
CA THR A 37 -16.93 1.70 13.99
C THR A 37 -16.31 0.86 12.87
N GLY A 38 -16.31 -0.46 13.05
CA GLY A 38 -15.73 -1.41 12.09
C GLY A 38 -14.27 -1.79 12.38
N ILE A 39 -13.61 -1.15 13.34
CA ILE A 39 -12.29 -1.54 13.85
C ILE A 39 -12.45 -2.06 15.28
N SER A 40 -11.83 -3.19 15.56
CA SER A 40 -11.71 -3.73 16.92
C SER A 40 -10.38 -4.46 17.08
N SER A 41 -9.82 -4.44 18.27
CA SER A 41 -8.62 -5.18 18.67
C SER A 41 -8.72 -6.67 18.33
N SER A 42 -9.87 -7.30 18.59
CA SER A 42 -10.15 -8.69 18.19
C SER A 42 -10.37 -8.90 16.69
N GLY A 43 -10.75 -7.86 15.96
CA GLY A 43 -11.00 -7.90 14.51
C GLY A 43 -9.75 -7.61 13.66
N LEU A 44 -8.65 -7.16 14.28
CA LEU A 44 -7.41 -6.81 13.57
C LEU A 44 -6.83 -7.97 12.75
N SER A 45 -7.07 -9.23 13.14
CA SER A 45 -6.55 -10.41 12.43
C SER A 45 -7.27 -10.72 11.12
N SER A 46 -8.45 -10.12 10.90
CA SER A 46 -9.31 -10.39 9.74
C SER A 46 -9.62 -9.15 8.90
N ILE A 47 -9.41 -7.95 9.45
CA ILE A 47 -9.64 -6.71 8.71
C ILE A 47 -8.57 -6.51 7.64
N THR A 48 -9.00 -6.15 6.42
CA THR A 48 -8.07 -5.79 5.35
C THR A 48 -7.60 -4.34 5.52
N ALA A 49 -6.43 -3.98 4.98
CA ALA A 49 -5.97 -2.59 5.01
C ALA A 49 -6.98 -1.65 4.34
N GLY A 50 -7.65 -2.09 3.27
CA GLY A 50 -8.71 -1.34 2.61
C GLY A 50 -9.93 -1.08 3.51
N ALA A 51 -10.41 -2.11 4.21
CA ALA A 51 -11.52 -1.97 5.16
C ALA A 51 -11.15 -1.10 6.37
N PHE A 52 -9.91 -1.20 6.86
CA PHE A 52 -9.40 -0.34 7.93
C PHE A 52 -9.38 1.13 7.50
N ILE A 53 -8.78 1.44 6.35
CA ILE A 53 -8.73 2.81 5.82
C ILE A 53 -10.14 3.34 5.56
N ARG A 54 -11.03 2.49 5.04
CA ARG A 54 -12.44 2.83 4.84
C ARG A 54 -13.12 3.25 6.15
N ALA A 55 -12.99 2.45 7.20
CA ALA A 55 -13.58 2.72 8.51
C ALA A 55 -13.06 4.03 9.10
N VAL A 56 -11.75 4.31 8.97
CA VAL A 56 -11.15 5.59 9.38
C VAL A 56 -11.73 6.75 8.57
N ALA A 57 -11.82 6.63 7.24
CA ALA A 57 -12.32 7.67 6.37
C ALA A 57 -13.81 7.98 6.62
N ASP A 58 -14.64 6.96 6.82
CA ASP A 58 -16.07 7.14 7.15
C ASP A 58 -16.26 7.80 8.52
N HIS A 59 -15.45 7.43 9.52
CA HIS A 59 -15.51 8.03 10.85
C HIS A 59 -15.14 9.52 10.84
N TYR A 60 -14.09 9.87 10.09
CA TYR A 60 -13.67 11.26 9.87
C TYR A 60 -14.13 11.77 8.50
N SER A 61 -15.43 11.70 8.23
CA SER A 61 -16.02 11.96 6.91
C SER A 61 -15.74 13.35 6.31
N THR A 62 -15.37 14.34 7.13
CA THR A 62 -14.99 15.68 6.67
C THR A 62 -13.49 15.86 6.43
N THR A 63 -12.66 14.87 6.78
CA THR A 63 -11.20 14.89 6.59
C THR A 63 -10.87 14.22 5.27
N PRO A 64 -10.26 14.93 4.30
CA PRO A 64 -9.78 14.28 3.08
C PRO A 64 -8.69 13.26 3.41
N VAL A 65 -8.81 12.05 2.85
CA VAL A 65 -7.86 10.95 3.03
C VAL A 65 -7.21 10.62 1.68
N ALA A 66 -5.89 10.74 1.61
CA ALA A 66 -5.08 10.39 0.46
C ALA A 66 -4.26 9.13 0.75
N GLN A 67 -4.34 8.10 -0.10
CA GLN A 67 -3.44 6.95 -0.05
C GLN A 67 -2.52 6.92 -1.27
N LEU A 68 -1.21 6.90 -1.03
CA LEU A 68 -0.18 6.93 -2.07
C LEU A 68 0.55 5.58 -2.12
N THR A 69 0.87 5.10 -3.32
CA THR A 69 1.70 3.91 -3.55
C THR A 69 2.33 3.94 -4.94
N THR A 70 3.33 3.10 -5.17
CA THR A 70 3.73 2.71 -6.53
C THR A 70 3.05 1.41 -6.94
N ALA A 71 2.93 1.18 -8.26
CA ALA A 71 2.27 0.01 -8.85
C ALA A 71 2.98 -1.31 -8.51
N TYR A 72 4.28 -1.27 -8.20
CA TYR A 72 5.11 -2.43 -7.89
C TYR A 72 5.99 -2.20 -6.65
N ASP A 73 5.50 -1.48 -5.63
CA ASP A 73 6.25 -1.14 -4.41
C ASP A 73 7.08 -2.34 -3.90
N GLY A 74 8.40 -2.21 -3.95
CA GLY A 74 9.33 -3.30 -3.69
C GLY A 74 9.29 -3.76 -2.25
N ALA A 75 9.09 -2.85 -1.29
CA ALA A 75 9.02 -3.22 0.12
C ALA A 75 7.70 -3.94 0.43
N GLN A 76 6.61 -3.47 -0.16
CA GLN A 76 5.30 -4.08 0.06
C GLN A 76 5.21 -5.49 -0.54
N ARG A 77 5.72 -5.69 -1.77
CA ARG A 77 5.83 -7.03 -2.37
C ARG A 77 6.76 -7.94 -1.58
N TYR A 78 7.87 -7.39 -1.09
CA TYR A 78 8.80 -8.12 -0.23
C TYR A 78 8.14 -8.63 1.05
N PHE A 79 7.50 -7.76 1.83
CA PHE A 79 6.85 -8.17 3.07
C PHE A 79 5.64 -9.09 2.86
N TYR A 80 4.92 -8.90 1.74
CA TYR A 80 3.89 -9.86 1.34
C TYR A 80 4.47 -11.25 1.12
N ASN A 81 5.56 -11.35 0.35
CA ASN A 81 6.25 -12.61 0.12
C ASN A 81 6.76 -13.23 1.42
N VAL A 82 7.35 -12.44 2.32
CA VAL A 82 7.76 -12.91 3.66
C VAL A 82 6.58 -13.52 4.43
N GLY A 83 5.40 -12.88 4.39
CA GLY A 83 4.18 -13.41 4.99
C GLY A 83 3.81 -14.79 4.43
N LEU A 84 3.85 -14.96 3.11
CA LEU A 84 3.61 -16.26 2.46
C LEU A 84 4.64 -17.32 2.86
N LEU A 85 5.91 -16.94 3.04
CA LEU A 85 6.97 -17.85 3.53
C LEU A 85 6.74 -18.27 4.98
N ILE A 86 6.27 -17.36 5.84
CA ILE A 86 5.89 -17.65 7.23
C ILE A 86 4.70 -18.61 7.26
N ASP A 87 3.68 -18.37 6.45
CA ASP A 87 2.47 -19.19 6.40
C ASP A 87 2.73 -20.60 5.85
N SER A 88 3.71 -20.73 4.95
CA SER A 88 4.18 -22.05 4.48
C SER A 88 5.15 -22.74 5.44
N ASN A 89 5.44 -22.13 6.60
CA ASN A 89 6.41 -22.60 7.59
C ASN A 89 7.77 -22.94 6.94
N LYS A 90 8.24 -22.06 6.05
CA LYS A 90 9.46 -22.29 5.28
C LYS A 90 10.66 -22.39 6.22
N SER A 91 11.31 -23.55 6.20
CA SER A 91 12.61 -23.72 6.85
C SER A 91 13.70 -22.98 6.08
N TYR A 92 14.60 -22.32 6.79
CA TYR A 92 15.74 -21.60 6.22
C TYR A 92 16.99 -21.83 7.04
N VAL A 93 18.11 -22.06 6.35
CA VAL A 93 19.45 -22.21 6.96
C VAL A 93 20.31 -20.97 6.76
N ALA A 94 19.96 -20.13 5.78
CA ALA A 94 20.57 -18.84 5.52
C ALA A 94 19.48 -17.78 5.45
N SER A 95 19.78 -16.60 5.99
CA SER A 95 18.86 -15.46 6.03
C SER A 95 18.43 -15.02 4.62
N SER A 96 19.31 -15.14 3.62
CA SER A 96 19.00 -14.85 2.21
C SER A 96 17.86 -15.70 1.65
N SER A 97 17.62 -16.92 2.17
CA SER A 97 16.51 -17.78 1.74
C SER A 97 15.12 -17.27 2.18
N MET A 98 15.08 -16.38 3.17
CA MET A 98 13.88 -15.70 3.66
C MET A 98 13.78 -14.26 3.16
N TRP A 99 14.91 -13.54 3.14
CA TRP A 99 14.94 -12.10 2.97
C TRP A 99 15.44 -11.63 1.59
N GLY A 100 15.94 -12.55 0.74
CA GLY A 100 16.45 -12.20 -0.57
C GLY A 100 17.64 -11.23 -0.54
N SER A 101 17.88 -10.61 -1.69
CA SER A 101 19.02 -9.76 -2.02
C SER A 101 18.68 -8.28 -1.81
N SER A 102 17.42 -7.90 -2.09
CA SER A 102 16.88 -6.55 -1.89
C SER A 102 15.35 -6.55 -1.98
N ASN A 103 14.73 -5.41 -1.66
CA ASN A 103 13.28 -5.21 -1.63
C ASN A 103 12.61 -5.62 -2.95
N GLY A 104 11.86 -6.71 -2.97
CA GLY A 104 11.05 -7.09 -4.12
C GLY A 104 11.81 -7.73 -5.29
N TYR A 105 13.16 -7.74 -5.24
CA TYR A 105 14.00 -8.26 -6.33
C TYR A 105 13.85 -9.77 -6.53
N ASP A 106 13.90 -10.54 -5.44
CA ASP A 106 13.77 -12.00 -5.46
C ASP A 106 12.32 -12.48 -5.31
N VAL A 107 11.34 -11.57 -5.36
CA VAL A 107 9.93 -11.92 -5.25
C VAL A 107 9.43 -12.40 -6.60
N ALA A 108 8.96 -13.66 -6.64
CA ALA A 108 8.41 -14.25 -7.85
C ALA A 108 7.29 -13.39 -8.46
N ASP A 109 7.23 -13.34 -9.80
CA ASP A 109 6.22 -12.58 -10.55
C ASP A 109 4.80 -12.91 -10.09
N SER A 110 4.49 -14.19 -9.87
CA SER A 110 3.17 -14.61 -9.36
C SER A 110 2.79 -13.92 -8.06
N ASN A 111 3.72 -13.80 -7.11
CA ASN A 111 3.47 -13.18 -5.80
C ASN A 111 3.42 -11.66 -5.93
N SER A 112 4.24 -11.09 -6.81
CA SER A 112 4.22 -9.66 -7.14
C SER A 112 2.89 -9.24 -7.76
N CYS A 113 2.34 -10.05 -8.66
CA CYS A 113 1.07 -9.77 -9.32
C CYS A 113 -0.14 -10.04 -8.42
N ASP A 114 -0.08 -11.08 -7.59
CA ASP A 114 -1.09 -11.35 -6.58
C ASP A 114 -1.16 -10.24 -5.51
N TRP A 115 0.01 -9.76 -5.04
CA TRP A 115 0.08 -8.57 -4.19
C TRP A 115 -0.59 -7.37 -4.84
N LYS A 116 -0.22 -7.06 -6.10
CA LYS A 116 -0.74 -5.89 -6.82
C LYS A 116 -2.26 -5.97 -6.95
N SER A 117 -2.79 -7.10 -7.41
CA SER A 117 -4.24 -7.31 -7.56
C SER A 117 -4.98 -7.19 -6.23
N THR A 118 -4.43 -7.77 -5.16
CA THR A 118 -5.03 -7.69 -3.83
C THR A 118 -5.00 -6.26 -3.27
N MET A 119 -3.89 -5.56 -3.45
CA MET A 119 -3.73 -4.16 -3.05
C MET A 119 -4.72 -3.25 -3.79
N GLU A 120 -4.91 -3.45 -5.10
CA GLU A 120 -5.92 -2.74 -5.90
C GLU A 120 -7.33 -3.00 -5.37
N SER A 121 -7.67 -4.26 -5.02
CA SER A 121 -8.96 -4.60 -4.39
C SER A 121 -9.17 -3.89 -3.04
N TYR A 122 -8.12 -3.78 -2.21
CA TYR A 122 -8.18 -3.04 -0.94
C TYR A 122 -8.41 -1.56 -1.17
N ARG A 123 -7.77 -0.96 -2.18
CA ARG A 123 -8.03 0.44 -2.57
C ARG A 123 -9.45 0.64 -3.09
N SER A 124 -9.99 -0.30 -3.86
CA SER A 124 -11.40 -0.27 -4.28
C SER A 124 -12.35 -0.31 -3.08
N THR A 125 -12.01 -1.08 -2.04
CA THR A 125 -12.78 -1.10 -0.79
C THR A 125 -12.74 0.26 -0.07
N ALA A 126 -11.55 0.85 0.06
CA ALA A 126 -11.37 2.18 0.64
C ALA A 126 -12.09 3.28 -0.16
N ALA A 127 -12.11 3.16 -1.49
CA ALA A 127 -12.75 4.11 -2.41
C ALA A 127 -14.25 4.26 -2.25
N GLY A 128 -14.93 3.40 -1.49
CA GLY A 128 -16.32 3.64 -1.18
C GLY A 128 -16.54 4.79 -0.18
N ALA A 129 -15.49 5.30 0.51
CA ALA A 129 -15.58 6.50 1.34
C ALA A 129 -15.53 7.75 0.47
N ALA A 130 -16.48 8.67 0.65
CA ALA A 130 -16.63 9.83 -0.21
C ALA A 130 -15.43 10.80 -0.19
N ASN A 131 -14.74 10.87 0.95
CA ASN A 131 -13.58 11.71 1.24
C ASN A 131 -12.22 11.03 0.97
N TYR A 132 -12.21 9.79 0.48
CA TYR A 132 -10.98 9.07 0.15
C TYR A 132 -10.61 9.25 -1.33
N ARG A 133 -9.34 9.50 -1.61
CA ARG A 133 -8.73 9.40 -2.94
C ARG A 133 -7.39 8.71 -2.86
N SER A 134 -6.95 8.20 -4.00
CA SER A 134 -5.77 7.36 -4.05
C SER A 134 -4.91 7.72 -5.25
N PHE A 135 -3.58 7.66 -5.08
CA PHE A 135 -2.59 7.94 -6.11
C PHE A 135 -1.70 6.70 -6.29
N THR A 136 -1.58 6.20 -7.52
CA THR A 136 -0.66 5.12 -7.89
C THR A 136 0.32 5.62 -8.93
N ALA A 137 1.59 5.69 -8.57
CA ALA A 137 2.69 6.02 -9.45
C ALA A 137 3.29 4.76 -10.13
N PRO A 138 4.03 4.90 -11.24
CA PRO A 138 4.85 3.83 -11.81
C PRO A 138 6.00 3.40 -10.92
N GLY A 139 6.55 2.23 -11.26
CA GLY A 139 7.74 1.68 -10.63
C GLY A 139 7.46 1.01 -9.29
N ASP A 140 8.50 1.00 -8.45
CA ASP A 140 8.63 0.13 -7.28
C ASP A 140 9.14 0.84 -6.03
N LEU A 141 9.15 2.18 -6.06
CA LEU A 141 9.60 2.96 -4.93
C LEU A 141 8.70 2.72 -3.72
N HIS A 142 9.35 2.59 -2.56
CA HIS A 142 8.72 2.70 -1.26
C HIS A 142 8.90 4.13 -0.74
N VAL A 143 7.78 4.81 -0.47
CA VAL A 143 7.66 6.23 -0.04
C VAL A 143 7.84 7.23 -1.20
N LEU A 144 6.76 7.92 -1.54
CA LEU A 144 6.68 8.93 -2.61
C LEU A 144 6.89 10.36 -2.11
N THR A 145 6.67 10.64 -0.83
CA THR A 145 6.70 12.01 -0.28
C THR A 145 8.11 12.51 0.09
N THR A 146 9.15 11.77 -0.26
CA THR A 146 10.53 12.12 0.09
C THR A 146 11.36 12.54 -1.13
N GLY A 147 12.14 13.60 -0.98
CA GLY A 147 13.10 14.05 -2.00
C GLY A 147 12.46 14.72 -3.21
N SER A 148 13.20 14.81 -4.32
CA SER A 148 12.74 15.45 -5.57
C SER A 148 11.55 14.74 -6.21
N ARG A 149 11.39 13.43 -5.93
CA ARG A 149 10.34 12.58 -6.48
C ARG A 149 8.94 13.06 -6.13
N PHE A 150 8.76 13.76 -5.01
CA PHE A 150 7.48 14.39 -4.67
C PHE A 150 7.00 15.39 -5.74
N PHE A 151 7.93 16.04 -6.43
CA PHE A 151 7.69 17.06 -7.45
C PHE A 151 7.80 16.52 -8.88
N GLU A 152 8.26 15.29 -9.06
CA GLU A 152 8.57 14.70 -10.37
C GLU A 152 7.68 13.49 -10.68
N THR A 153 7.15 12.83 -9.66
CA THR A 153 6.39 11.59 -9.83
C THR A 153 5.01 11.90 -10.38
N THR A 154 4.71 11.32 -11.54
CA THR A 154 3.38 11.33 -12.13
C THR A 154 2.59 10.08 -11.71
N GLY A 155 1.28 10.24 -11.53
CA GLY A 155 0.34 9.15 -11.22
C GLY A 155 -0.02 8.39 -12.49
N SER A 156 -1.28 8.49 -12.94
CA SER A 156 -1.56 8.31 -14.37
C SER A 156 -0.62 9.23 -15.18
N ASP A 157 -0.22 8.84 -16.40
CA ASP A 157 0.97 9.27 -17.18
C ASP A 157 1.22 10.80 -17.37
N SER A 158 0.59 11.72 -16.62
CA SER A 158 0.85 13.17 -16.64
C SER A 158 0.54 13.96 -15.35
N VAL A 159 -0.06 13.40 -14.29
CA VAL A 159 -0.43 14.19 -13.08
C VAL A 159 0.65 14.10 -12.01
N VAL A 160 1.34 15.21 -11.72
CA VAL A 160 2.39 15.27 -10.68
C VAL A 160 1.79 15.17 -9.27
N LEU A 161 2.41 14.39 -8.39
CA LEU A 161 1.94 14.16 -7.02
C LEU A 161 1.74 15.47 -6.22
N SER A 162 2.68 16.43 -6.32
CA SER A 162 2.54 17.73 -5.64
C SER A 162 1.30 18.50 -6.11
N ASP A 163 0.99 18.46 -7.40
CA ASP A 163 -0.18 19.14 -7.96
C ASP A 163 -1.47 18.45 -7.53
N TRP A 164 -1.46 17.12 -7.49
CA TRP A 164 -2.58 16.33 -6.99
C TRP A 164 -2.88 16.61 -5.50
N ILE A 165 -1.84 16.76 -4.67
CA ILE A 165 -2.00 17.18 -3.26
C ILE A 165 -2.50 18.62 -3.18
N ASN A 166 -2.05 19.52 -4.05
CA ASN A 166 -2.59 20.89 -4.08
C ASN A 166 -4.09 20.91 -4.39
N LEU A 167 -4.60 20.00 -5.24
CA LEU A 167 -6.04 19.84 -5.48
C LEU A 167 -6.79 19.40 -4.20
N MET A 168 -6.22 18.47 -3.43
CA MET A 168 -6.75 18.06 -2.13
C MET A 168 -6.84 19.24 -1.16
N LEU A 169 -5.76 20.02 -1.03
CA LEU A 169 -5.68 21.15 -0.12
C LEU A 169 -6.65 22.27 -0.52
N ALA A 170 -6.85 22.49 -1.82
CA ALA A 170 -7.80 23.46 -2.35
C ALA A 170 -9.28 23.02 -2.19
N GLY A 171 -9.55 21.78 -1.78
CA GLY A 171 -10.91 21.23 -1.77
C GLY A 171 -11.51 21.15 -3.17
N SER A 172 -10.67 20.95 -4.19
CA SER A 172 -11.09 20.97 -5.58
C SER A 172 -11.94 19.75 -5.91
N GLY A 173 -13.03 19.97 -6.66
CA GLY A 173 -13.83 18.87 -7.24
C GLY A 173 -13.04 18.01 -8.25
N SER A 174 -11.89 18.52 -8.73
CA SER A 174 -10.98 17.78 -9.61
C SER A 174 -10.01 16.86 -8.86
N TRP A 175 -10.04 16.84 -7.51
CA TRP A 175 -9.25 15.87 -6.75
C TRP A 175 -9.89 14.48 -6.85
N THR A 176 -9.46 13.74 -7.87
CA THR A 176 -9.90 12.38 -8.21
C THR A 176 -8.80 11.36 -7.95
N SER A 177 -9.14 10.08 -7.84
CA SER A 177 -8.10 9.05 -7.71
C SER A 177 -7.32 8.91 -9.01
N GLU A 178 -6.00 8.89 -8.91
CA GLU A 178 -5.08 8.68 -10.01
C GLU A 178 -4.54 7.26 -9.94
N ASN A 179 -4.89 6.44 -10.93
CA ASN A 179 -4.40 5.08 -11.03
C ASN A 179 -3.61 4.96 -12.32
N CYS A 180 -2.36 4.55 -12.20
CA CYS A 180 -1.59 4.19 -13.37
C CYS A 180 -1.98 2.79 -13.86
N THR A 181 -2.77 2.74 -14.93
CA THR A 181 -3.30 1.48 -15.51
C THR A 181 -2.32 0.82 -16.48
N SER A 182 -1.40 1.58 -17.06
CA SER A 182 -0.40 1.16 -18.07
C SER A 182 1.04 1.16 -17.53
N CYS A 183 1.19 1.21 -16.22
CA CYS A 183 2.50 1.33 -15.58
C CYS A 183 3.43 0.17 -15.93
N SER A 184 4.50 0.51 -16.65
CA SER A 184 5.60 -0.42 -16.88
C SER A 184 6.19 -0.88 -15.54
N PRO A 185 6.61 -2.15 -15.44
CA PRO A 185 7.37 -2.63 -14.31
C PRO A 185 8.67 -1.80 -14.18
N PRO A 186 9.24 -1.71 -12.97
CA PRO A 186 10.49 -0.98 -12.78
C PRO A 186 11.60 -1.54 -13.69
N VAL A 187 12.45 -0.64 -14.21
CA VAL A 187 13.70 -0.98 -14.92
C VAL A 187 14.92 -0.99 -13.99
N THR A 188 14.72 -0.90 -12.67
CA THR A 188 15.84 -0.76 -11.74
C THR A 188 16.25 -2.09 -11.11
N ALA A 189 17.57 -2.31 -11.07
CA ALA A 189 18.21 -3.49 -10.49
C ALA A 189 17.96 -3.68 -8.98
N GLN A 190 17.36 -2.70 -8.29
CA GLN A 190 17.16 -2.75 -6.85
C GLN A 190 15.91 -3.50 -6.42
N SER A 191 14.92 -3.68 -7.31
CA SER A 191 13.60 -4.09 -6.83
C SER A 191 12.74 -4.90 -7.81
N SER A 192 13.17 -5.12 -9.05
CA SER A 192 12.64 -6.20 -9.89
C SER A 192 13.62 -6.53 -11.03
N PRO A 193 13.77 -7.79 -11.46
CA PRO A 193 14.36 -8.06 -12.76
C PRO A 193 13.54 -7.34 -13.83
N SER A 194 14.18 -6.93 -14.92
CA SER A 194 13.63 -6.18 -16.06
C SER A 194 12.50 -6.91 -16.84
N THR A 195 11.82 -7.86 -16.21
CA THR A 195 10.92 -8.85 -16.81
C THR A 195 9.63 -9.07 -16.01
N LEU A 196 9.39 -8.37 -14.88
CA LEU A 196 8.17 -8.57 -14.10
C LEU A 196 6.94 -8.40 -15.00
N SER A 197 6.18 -9.47 -15.20
CA SER A 197 5.04 -9.47 -16.11
C SER A 197 3.79 -9.94 -15.36
N CYS A 198 2.86 -9.02 -15.15
CA CYS A 198 1.53 -9.36 -14.69
C CYS A 198 0.59 -9.51 -15.89
N PRO A 199 -0.21 -10.60 -15.95
CA PRO A 199 -1.17 -10.83 -17.02
C PRO A 199 -2.29 -9.79 -17.05
#